data_AF-A0A7X7RQK3-F1
#
_entry.id   AF-A0A7X7RQK3-F1
#
_cell.length_a   1.000
_cell.length_b   1.000
_cell.length_c   1.000
_cell.angle_alpha   90.00
_cell.angle_beta   90.00
_cell.angle_gamma   90.00
#
_symmetry.space_group_name_H-M   'P 1'
#
loop_
_entity.id
_entity.type
_entity.pdbx_description
1 polymer ?
#
loop_
_entity_poly.entity_id
_entity_poly.type
_entity_poly.pdbx_seq_one_letter_code
_entity_poly.pdbx_strand_id
1 'polypeptide(L)'
;KLAEAVSLPIVIAFDGFFTSHQKRTCLVFENDQDVLDYLGSKPPAFSLLDFEHPITIGSYMNEPDIQNNKYNIHLAMEQANELLPSILTQFSTISGRKYELCDAYRHEDADILLLLLGSSYHTAKEAVDLVRNKKIKAGIITVHVLRPFPGKELATLCKNAKTIIACDRQDSYGGHGGNLSIELRAALQTYHTDRHIHVLSRVYGLGGQDFYVEDAVQLIEDAMSESAKSFSYFGIKEPLDGVFPKPSIPKQFFAPLSEQEQSPSITSCHYDEDLKKMIVSSCQTAEFTRMPNRLAPGHAACPGCGIPVNVNLLLKGIEGNVILLFHTGCGMVVTTGYPKTSFRIPYLHNLFQNGAATLSGVEAAFHELKRRGEYPQGDVTFIMISGDGGMDIGMGSALGSALRNQHIIMFEYDNGGYMNTGYQLSYSTPKGAKSATSHIGKYQYGKSFFHKDTPQIMAAANIPYIATVAESNPVDFVKKAAKAAAYAKEFGTVYLKALSACPLNWSDPPNLERQVIQAAVDCCYFPLYEIEQGITTLNYDPQAKNKKIPVLDWLSMMGRTKHLKEDCYQEIVNDIQAETDRRFARLKARFENPML
;
A
#
# COMPACT_ATOMS: atom_id res chain seq x y z
N LYS A 1 23.28 -14.56 14.74
CA LYS A 1 24.66 -14.25 15.19
C LYS A 1 24.86 -12.78 15.59
N LEU A 2 25.12 -11.81 14.69
CA LEU A 2 25.41 -10.43 15.11
C LEU A 2 24.25 -9.80 15.92
N ALA A 3 23.01 -9.88 15.42
CA ALA A 3 21.83 -9.32 16.09
C ALA A 3 21.65 -9.83 17.53
N GLU A 4 21.92 -11.11 17.75
CA GLU A 4 21.81 -11.76 19.05
C GLU A 4 22.97 -11.37 19.98
N ALA A 5 24.16 -11.13 19.44
CA ALA A 5 25.34 -10.75 20.23
C ALA A 5 25.22 -9.34 20.81
N VAL A 6 24.58 -8.41 20.09
CA VAL A 6 24.46 -6.99 20.50
C VAL A 6 23.03 -6.57 20.85
N SER A 7 22.05 -7.47 20.72
CA SER A 7 20.63 -7.19 20.93
C SER A 7 20.07 -6.02 20.10
N LEU A 8 20.58 -5.83 18.87
CA LEU A 8 20.08 -4.86 17.90
C LEU A 8 19.44 -5.57 16.69
N PRO A 9 18.33 -5.06 16.15
CA PRO A 9 17.76 -5.61 14.93
C PRO A 9 18.69 -5.37 13.74
N ILE A 10 18.74 -6.34 12.83
CA ILE A 10 19.44 -6.21 11.55
C ILE A 10 18.42 -6.02 10.44
N VAL A 11 18.66 -5.02 9.59
CA VAL A 11 17.87 -4.78 8.37
C VAL A 11 18.73 -5.15 7.18
N ILE A 12 18.29 -6.16 6.41
CA ILE A 12 18.91 -6.52 5.13
C ILE A 12 18.11 -5.84 4.02
N ALA A 13 18.76 -4.95 3.27
CA ALA A 13 18.15 -4.19 2.19
C ALA A 13 18.85 -4.49 0.85
N PHE A 14 18.06 -4.57 -0.21
CA PHE A 14 18.51 -4.73 -1.59
C PHE A 14 17.54 -4.01 -2.53
N ASP A 15 17.98 -3.74 -3.75
CA ASP A 15 17.20 -2.96 -4.71
C ASP A 15 15.91 -3.69 -5.13
N GLY A 16 14.79 -2.98 -5.00
CA GLY A 16 13.49 -3.43 -5.49
C GLY A 16 13.51 -3.61 -7.01
N PHE A 17 12.88 -4.69 -7.48
CA PHE A 17 12.88 -5.15 -8.88
C PHE A 17 14.25 -5.59 -9.40
N PHE A 18 15.26 -4.71 -9.38
CA PHE A 18 16.59 -4.97 -9.93
C PHE A 18 17.33 -6.10 -9.23
N THR A 19 17.17 -6.26 -7.92
CA THR A 19 17.71 -7.42 -7.19
C THR A 19 16.59 -8.37 -6.80
N SER A 20 15.46 -7.86 -6.31
CA SER A 20 14.41 -8.71 -5.73
C SER A 20 13.65 -9.59 -6.73
N HIS A 21 13.61 -9.23 -8.02
CA HIS A 21 12.90 -9.97 -9.06
C HIS A 21 13.84 -10.50 -10.17
N GLN A 22 15.14 -10.24 -10.07
CA GLN A 22 16.11 -10.71 -11.06
C GLN A 22 16.38 -12.21 -10.85
N LYS A 23 16.17 -13.00 -11.90
CA LYS A 23 16.52 -14.43 -11.90
C LYS A 23 18.00 -14.59 -12.22
N ARG A 24 18.76 -15.21 -11.31
CA ARG A 24 20.19 -15.52 -11.48
C ARG A 24 20.50 -16.90 -10.91
N THR A 25 21.52 -17.55 -11.45
CA THR A 25 22.13 -18.70 -10.80
C THR A 25 22.90 -18.22 -9.58
N CYS A 26 22.53 -18.75 -8.42
CA CYS A 26 23.15 -18.41 -7.13
C CYS A 26 23.73 -19.67 -6.49
N LEU A 27 24.78 -19.49 -5.69
CA LEU A 27 25.31 -20.54 -4.83
C LEU A 27 24.49 -20.58 -3.54
N VAL A 28 24.05 -21.78 -3.16
CA VAL A 28 23.46 -22.07 -1.85
C VAL A 28 24.36 -23.06 -1.11
N PHE A 29 24.26 -23.12 0.22
CA PHE A 29 24.91 -24.21 0.95
C PHE A 29 24.22 -25.52 0.60
N GLU A 30 25.00 -26.58 0.42
CA GLU A 30 24.48 -27.90 0.08
C GLU A 30 23.77 -28.55 1.27
N ASN A 31 24.32 -28.37 2.48
CA ASN A 31 23.76 -28.90 3.72
C ASN A 31 23.28 -27.76 4.63
N ASP A 32 22.01 -27.81 5.06
CA ASP A 32 21.45 -26.83 6.01
C ASP A 32 22.21 -26.83 7.35
N GLN A 33 22.81 -27.97 7.72
CA GLN A 33 23.59 -28.10 8.96
C GLN A 33 24.81 -27.17 8.99
N ASP A 34 25.45 -26.91 7.84
CA ASP A 34 26.61 -25.99 7.77
C ASP A 34 26.22 -24.58 8.23
N VAL A 35 24.99 -24.16 7.91
CA VAL A 35 24.43 -22.86 8.33
C VAL A 35 24.07 -22.89 9.82
N LEU A 36 23.45 -23.97 10.29
CA LEU A 36 23.08 -24.13 11.70
C LEU A 36 24.32 -24.14 12.61
N ASP A 37 25.37 -24.87 12.23
CA ASP A 37 26.63 -24.94 12.98
C ASP A 37 27.34 -23.57 13.03
N TYR A 38 27.28 -22.81 11.93
CA TYR A 38 27.81 -21.44 11.89
C TYR A 38 27.06 -20.48 12.82
N LEU A 39 25.73 -20.59 12.86
CA LEU A 39 24.87 -19.78 13.74
C LEU A 39 25.07 -20.16 15.21
N GLY A 40 25.23 -21.45 15.49
CA GLY A 40 25.40 -22.00 16.83
C GLY A 40 24.09 -21.98 17.65
N SER A 41 24.22 -22.23 18.95
CA SER A 41 23.09 -22.15 19.87
C SER A 41 22.69 -20.69 20.14
N LYS A 42 21.38 -20.43 20.17
CA LYS A 42 20.84 -19.13 20.57
C LYS A 42 21.31 -18.78 22.00
N PRO A 43 21.90 -17.59 22.23
CA PRO A 43 22.32 -17.18 23.57
C PRO A 43 21.10 -17.04 24.51
N PRO A 44 21.29 -17.20 25.83
CA PRO A 44 20.24 -16.96 26.80
C PRO A 44 19.70 -15.53 26.65
N ALA A 45 18.39 -15.38 26.60
CA ALA A 45 17.72 -14.09 26.51
C ALA A 45 16.61 -14.03 27.56
N PHE A 46 16.33 -12.82 28.05
CA PHE A 46 15.18 -12.59 28.91
C PHE A 46 13.89 -13.02 28.18
N SER A 47 13.02 -13.73 28.88
CA SER A 47 11.79 -14.26 28.32
C SER A 47 10.59 -13.67 29.07
N LEU A 48 9.61 -13.16 28.32
CA LEU A 48 8.30 -12.82 28.89
C LEU A 48 7.51 -14.06 29.33
N LEU A 49 7.98 -15.27 28.99
CA LEU A 49 7.40 -16.54 29.40
C LEU A 49 8.08 -17.13 30.64
N ASP A 50 9.07 -16.43 31.22
CA ASP A 50 9.63 -16.80 32.53
C ASP A 50 8.76 -16.20 33.63
N PHE A 51 7.83 -17.01 34.16
CA PHE A 51 6.93 -16.60 35.24
C PHE A 51 7.59 -16.66 36.62
N GLU A 52 8.75 -17.31 36.76
CA GLU A 52 9.52 -17.32 38.01
C GLU A 52 10.35 -16.04 38.15
N HIS A 53 10.78 -15.46 37.01
CA HIS A 53 11.53 -14.21 36.93
C HIS A 53 10.84 -13.19 36.01
N PRO A 54 9.68 -12.66 36.40
CA PRO A 54 8.94 -11.74 35.54
C PRO A 54 9.72 -10.44 35.30
N ILE A 55 9.64 -9.95 34.07
CA ILE A 55 10.30 -8.72 33.62
C ILE A 55 9.29 -7.72 33.05
N THR A 56 9.69 -6.45 32.96
CA THR A 56 8.95 -5.40 32.24
C THR A 56 9.79 -4.91 31.05
N ILE A 57 9.19 -4.89 29.86
CA ILE A 57 9.81 -4.38 28.62
C ILE A 57 9.01 -3.16 28.15
N GLY A 58 9.70 -2.07 27.82
CA GLY A 58 9.05 -0.86 27.28
C GLY A 58 8.50 0.10 28.34
N SER A 59 9.11 0.15 29.53
CA SER A 59 8.74 1.10 30.57
C SER A 59 8.83 2.55 30.09
N TYR A 60 7.91 3.39 30.59
CA TYR A 60 8.03 4.84 30.46
C TYR A 60 9.29 5.32 31.18
N MET A 61 10.06 6.19 30.54
CA MET A 61 11.33 6.72 31.05
C MET A 61 11.23 8.24 31.15
N ASN A 62 11.82 8.82 32.20
CA ASN A 62 12.07 10.25 32.31
C ASN A 62 13.57 10.52 32.15
N GLU A 63 13.97 11.77 32.29
CA GLU A 63 15.37 12.14 32.49
C GLU A 63 15.86 11.67 33.87
N PRO A 64 17.10 11.12 33.98
CA PRO A 64 18.12 10.97 32.93
C PRO A 64 18.08 9.61 32.18
N ASP A 65 17.14 8.72 32.51
CA ASP A 65 17.13 7.33 32.03
C ASP A 65 17.07 7.21 30.52
N ILE A 66 16.35 8.11 29.84
CA ILE A 66 16.30 8.15 28.36
C ILE A 66 17.71 8.32 27.78
N GLN A 67 18.52 9.24 28.33
CA GLN A 67 19.87 9.50 27.84
C GLN A 67 20.77 8.28 28.02
N ASN A 68 20.69 7.63 29.19
CA ASN A 68 21.43 6.40 29.49
C ASN A 68 21.03 5.28 28.51
N ASN A 69 19.73 5.13 28.24
CA ASN A 69 19.24 4.13 27.29
C ASN A 69 19.76 4.38 25.86
N LYS A 70 19.74 5.64 25.38
CA LYS A 70 20.31 6.00 24.07
C LYS A 70 21.81 5.73 24.00
N TYR A 71 22.54 6.00 25.08
CA TYR A 71 23.97 5.69 25.14
C TYR A 71 24.22 4.17 25.11
N ASN A 72 23.39 3.36 25.77
CA ASN A 72 23.48 1.90 25.67
C ASN A 72 23.27 1.39 24.23
N ILE A 73 22.36 2.00 23.46
CA ILE A 73 22.18 1.68 22.03
C ILE A 73 23.43 2.06 21.23
N HIS A 74 24.05 3.21 21.53
CA HIS A 74 25.33 3.59 20.93
C HIS A 74 26.43 2.56 21.23
N LEU A 75 26.61 2.16 22.49
CA LEU A 75 27.58 1.12 22.87
C LEU A 75 27.33 -0.21 22.17
N ALA A 76 26.07 -0.62 22.01
CA ALA A 76 25.71 -1.83 21.25
C ALA A 76 26.07 -1.70 19.75
N MET A 77 25.95 -0.51 19.17
CA MET A 77 26.38 -0.24 17.80
C MET A 77 27.91 -0.25 17.65
N GLU A 78 28.65 0.29 18.62
CA GLU A 78 30.12 0.19 18.66
C GLU A 78 30.57 -1.28 18.77
N GLN A 79 29.95 -2.04 19.66
CA GLN A 79 30.21 -3.48 19.78
C GLN A 79 29.90 -4.23 18.47
N ALA A 80 28.84 -3.82 17.75
CA ALA A 80 28.54 -4.40 16.45
C ALA A 80 29.66 -4.13 15.43
N ASN A 81 30.26 -2.94 15.46
CA ASN A 81 31.37 -2.57 14.60
C ASN A 81 32.62 -3.43 14.87
N GLU A 82 32.89 -3.73 16.15
CA GLU A 82 34.01 -4.59 16.55
C GLU A 82 33.82 -6.05 16.15
N LEU A 83 32.60 -6.58 16.29
CA LEU A 83 32.32 -8.01 16.06
C LEU A 83 32.18 -8.37 14.58
N LEU A 84 31.66 -7.45 13.76
CA LEU A 84 31.26 -7.74 12.38
C LEU A 84 32.41 -8.25 11.48
N PRO A 85 33.63 -7.68 11.49
CA PRO A 85 34.74 -8.20 10.68
C PRO A 85 35.08 -9.68 10.94
N SER A 86 35.06 -10.10 12.22
CA SER A 86 35.29 -11.50 12.60
C SER A 86 34.17 -12.41 12.10
N ILE A 87 32.92 -11.96 12.21
CA ILE A 87 31.73 -12.70 11.72
C ILE A 87 31.78 -12.90 10.21
N LEU A 88 32.17 -11.87 9.45
CA LEU A 88 32.34 -11.93 8.00
C LEU A 88 33.50 -12.85 7.61
N THR A 89 34.61 -12.82 8.35
CA THR A 89 35.74 -13.73 8.14
C THR A 89 35.34 -15.19 8.36
N GLN A 90 34.62 -15.49 9.45
CA GLN A 90 34.09 -16.83 9.71
C GLN A 90 33.14 -17.30 8.59
N PHE A 91 32.28 -16.41 8.11
CA PHE A 91 31.40 -16.72 6.99
C PHE A 91 32.19 -17.01 5.71
N SER A 92 33.27 -16.28 5.45
CA SER A 92 34.15 -16.54 4.31
C SER A 92 34.80 -17.92 4.38
N THR A 93 35.20 -18.38 5.57
CA THR A 93 35.81 -19.70 5.75
C THR A 93 34.86 -20.83 5.36
N ILE A 94 33.59 -20.75 5.76
CA ILE A 94 32.62 -21.82 5.47
C ILE A 94 32.02 -21.72 4.06
N SER A 95 31.93 -20.50 3.51
CA SER A 95 31.23 -20.27 2.24
C SER A 95 32.15 -20.15 1.03
N GLY A 96 33.45 -19.95 1.27
CA GLY A 96 34.42 -19.56 0.24
C GLY A 96 34.21 -18.14 -0.31
N ARG A 97 33.27 -17.35 0.24
CA ARG A 97 32.89 -16.03 -0.25
C ARG A 97 33.33 -14.94 0.74
N LYS A 98 34.31 -14.13 0.33
CA LYS A 98 34.80 -13.02 1.14
C LYS A 98 33.83 -11.83 1.03
N TYR A 99 33.45 -11.30 2.19
CA TYR A 99 32.71 -10.03 2.31
C TYR A 99 33.42 -9.13 3.31
N GLU A 100 33.45 -7.84 3.03
CA GLU A 100 34.01 -6.80 3.88
C GLU A 100 32.95 -5.73 4.15
N LEU A 101 33.23 -4.74 5.00
CA LEU A 101 32.29 -3.65 5.28
C LEU A 101 32.04 -2.78 4.03
N CYS A 102 33.09 -2.61 3.24
CA CYS A 102 33.13 -1.92 1.95
C CYS A 102 33.84 -2.81 0.93
N ASP A 103 33.57 -2.62 -0.35
CA ASP A 103 34.30 -3.27 -1.45
C ASP A 103 34.74 -2.21 -2.47
N ALA A 104 35.79 -2.51 -3.22
CA ALA A 104 36.40 -1.60 -4.16
C ALA A 104 36.95 -2.32 -5.40
N TYR A 105 37.06 -1.58 -6.50
CA TYR A 105 37.61 -2.09 -7.75
C TYR A 105 38.42 -1.02 -8.48
N ARG A 106 39.70 -1.34 -8.75
CA ARG A 106 40.69 -0.46 -9.37
C ARG A 106 40.78 0.91 -8.70
N HIS A 107 40.84 0.94 -7.37
CA HIS A 107 40.80 2.18 -6.58
C HIS A 107 42.20 2.69 -6.18
N GLU A 108 43.20 1.81 -6.18
CA GLU A 108 44.50 2.01 -5.56
C GLU A 108 45.30 3.14 -6.20
N ASP A 109 45.21 3.30 -7.51
CA ASP A 109 45.86 4.37 -8.29
C ASP A 109 44.85 5.36 -8.89
N ALA A 110 43.58 5.29 -8.49
CA ALA A 110 42.51 6.07 -9.08
C ALA A 110 42.61 7.56 -8.69
N ASP A 111 42.50 8.44 -9.68
CA ASP A 111 42.29 9.87 -9.48
C ASP A 111 40.79 10.18 -9.28
N ILE A 112 39.90 9.37 -9.84
CA ILE A 112 38.44 9.52 -9.76
C ILE A 112 37.82 8.24 -9.19
N LEU A 113 36.95 8.37 -8.18
CA LEU A 113 36.19 7.24 -7.66
C LEU A 113 34.70 7.45 -7.82
N LEU A 114 33.98 6.41 -8.23
CA LEU A 114 32.53 6.31 -8.05
C LEU A 114 32.23 5.65 -6.70
N LEU A 115 31.27 6.18 -5.93
CA LEU A 115 30.66 5.50 -4.79
C LEU A 115 29.19 5.21 -5.11
N LEU A 116 28.86 3.92 -5.26
CA LEU A 116 27.53 3.43 -5.61
C LEU A 116 27.12 2.31 -4.65
N LEU A 117 25.81 2.20 -4.37
CA LEU A 117 25.24 1.11 -3.58
C LEU A 117 24.55 0.07 -4.45
N GLY A 118 24.47 -1.16 -3.93
CA GLY A 118 23.60 -2.20 -4.44
C GLY A 118 23.92 -2.65 -5.87
N SER A 119 22.87 -2.85 -6.67
CA SER A 119 22.95 -3.39 -8.04
C SER A 119 23.84 -2.56 -8.97
N SER A 120 23.87 -1.23 -8.79
CA SER A 120 24.63 -0.31 -9.65
C SER A 120 26.15 -0.49 -9.55
N TYR A 121 26.65 -0.98 -8.42
CA TYR A 121 28.09 -1.19 -8.21
C TYR A 121 28.66 -2.15 -9.26
N HIS A 122 27.97 -3.28 -9.49
CA HIS A 122 28.44 -4.30 -10.43
C HIS A 122 28.45 -3.80 -11.87
N THR A 123 27.39 -3.11 -12.32
CA THR A 123 27.33 -2.49 -13.65
C THR A 123 28.47 -1.51 -13.86
N ALA A 124 28.78 -0.70 -12.85
CA ALA A 124 29.82 0.31 -12.98
C ALA A 124 31.26 -0.25 -12.93
N LYS A 125 31.49 -1.52 -12.54
CA LYS A 125 32.81 -2.17 -12.72
C LYS A 125 33.18 -2.27 -14.20
N GLU A 126 32.22 -2.59 -15.07
CA GLU A 126 32.42 -2.62 -16.52
C GLU A 126 32.73 -1.22 -17.06
N ALA A 127 32.01 -0.19 -16.59
CA ALA A 127 32.27 1.20 -16.96
C ALA A 127 33.70 1.64 -16.57
N VAL A 128 34.15 1.25 -15.38
CA VAL A 128 35.52 1.50 -14.90
C VAL A 128 36.55 0.85 -15.85
N ASP A 129 36.32 -0.39 -16.31
CA ASP A 129 37.21 -1.04 -17.27
C ASP A 129 37.27 -0.29 -18.61
N LEU A 130 36.13 0.17 -19.12
CA LEU A 130 36.05 0.93 -20.38
C LEU A 130 36.84 2.24 -20.31
N VAL A 131 36.68 3.03 -19.25
CA VAL A 131 37.42 4.30 -19.11
C VAL A 131 38.90 4.08 -18.80
N ARG A 132 39.25 2.98 -18.10
CA ARG A 132 40.65 2.59 -17.87
C ARG A 132 41.37 2.24 -19.17
N ASN A 133 40.67 1.64 -20.14
CA ASN A 133 41.22 1.41 -21.48
C ASN A 133 41.53 2.72 -22.22
N LYS A 134 40.77 3.78 -21.93
CA LYS A 134 41.05 5.16 -22.38
C LYS A 134 42.11 5.89 -21.53
N LYS A 135 42.84 5.17 -20.66
CA LYS A 135 43.87 5.71 -19.75
C LYS A 135 43.35 6.67 -18.67
N ILE A 136 42.06 6.66 -18.39
CA ILE A 136 41.49 7.42 -17.27
C ILE A 136 41.67 6.60 -15.99
N LYS A 137 42.27 7.21 -14.96
CA LYS A 137 42.50 6.56 -13.65
C LYS A 137 41.23 6.59 -12.80
N ALA A 138 40.25 5.78 -13.18
CA ALA A 138 38.98 5.67 -12.46
C ALA A 138 38.89 4.38 -11.62
N GLY A 139 38.23 4.44 -10.48
CA GLY A 139 37.87 3.28 -9.68
C GLY A 139 36.44 3.38 -9.18
N ILE A 140 35.99 2.34 -8.51
CA ILE A 140 34.67 2.32 -7.89
C ILE A 140 34.73 1.68 -6.50
N ILE A 141 33.92 2.19 -5.59
CA ILE A 141 33.72 1.69 -4.24
C ILE A 141 32.22 1.48 -3.96
N THR A 142 31.91 0.57 -3.04
CA THR A 142 30.56 0.32 -2.52
C THR A 142 30.62 0.05 -1.01
N VAL A 143 29.47 0.19 -0.36
CA VAL A 143 29.26 -0.16 1.03
C VAL A 143 28.33 -1.37 1.12
N HIS A 144 28.72 -2.39 1.88
CA HIS A 144 27.87 -3.54 2.20
C HIS A 144 27.13 -3.36 3.53
N VAL A 145 27.71 -2.59 4.45
CA VAL A 145 27.16 -2.33 5.79
C VAL A 145 26.91 -0.84 5.93
N LEU A 146 25.64 -0.42 5.95
CA LEU A 146 25.31 1.00 6.15
C LEU A 146 25.39 1.39 7.63
N ARG A 147 25.04 0.49 8.54
CA ARG A 147 25.10 0.69 9.99
C ARG A 147 25.62 -0.57 10.69
N PRO A 148 26.66 -0.47 11.54
CA PRO A 148 27.50 0.71 11.82
C PRO A 148 28.15 1.29 10.55
N PHE A 149 28.27 2.62 10.45
CA PHE A 149 28.76 3.25 9.22
C PHE A 149 30.29 3.08 9.10
N PRO A 150 30.81 2.49 8.01
CA PRO A 150 32.24 2.12 7.87
C PRO A 150 33.08 3.31 7.37
N GLY A 151 33.05 4.41 8.13
CA GLY A 151 33.70 5.66 7.73
C GLY A 151 35.22 5.54 7.61
N LYS A 152 35.87 4.75 8.49
CA LYS A 152 37.32 4.56 8.49
C LYS A 152 37.79 3.80 7.25
N GLU A 153 37.07 2.72 6.93
CA GLU A 153 37.32 1.86 5.78
C GLU A 153 37.10 2.65 4.49
N LEU A 154 36.00 3.40 4.39
CA LEU A 154 35.73 4.28 3.25
C LEU A 154 36.83 5.34 3.06
N ALA A 155 37.23 6.04 4.12
CA ALA A 155 38.30 7.04 4.03
C ALA A 155 39.62 6.41 3.55
N THR A 156 39.92 5.20 4.01
CA THR A 156 41.11 4.45 3.58
C THR A 156 41.08 4.09 2.10
N LEU A 157 39.93 3.64 1.58
CA LEU A 157 39.75 3.33 0.16
C LEU A 157 39.86 4.58 -0.72
N CYS A 158 39.43 5.73 -0.18
CA CYS A 158 39.36 7.01 -0.90
C CYS A 158 40.66 7.80 -0.95
N LYS A 159 41.65 7.47 -0.10
CA LYS A 159 42.81 8.33 0.20
C LYS A 159 43.62 8.83 -1.00
N ASN A 160 43.65 8.07 -2.11
CA ASN A 160 44.44 8.41 -3.29
C ASN A 160 43.67 9.24 -4.33
N ALA A 161 42.34 9.26 -4.25
CA ALA A 161 41.48 9.98 -5.19
C ALA A 161 41.65 11.50 -5.07
N LYS A 162 41.42 12.19 -6.18
CA LYS A 162 41.25 13.65 -6.22
C LYS A 162 39.78 14.01 -6.12
N THR A 163 38.94 13.24 -6.83
CA THR A 163 37.50 13.46 -6.91
C THR A 163 36.76 12.16 -6.63
N ILE A 164 35.70 12.24 -5.84
CA ILE A 164 34.74 11.14 -5.63
C ILE A 164 33.38 11.62 -6.09
N ILE A 165 32.68 10.80 -6.87
CA ILE A 165 31.27 10.99 -7.16
C ILE A 165 30.49 10.02 -6.30
N ALA A 166 29.81 10.53 -5.28
CA ALA A 166 28.96 9.76 -4.41
C ALA A 166 27.51 9.81 -4.90
N CYS A 167 26.97 8.64 -5.23
CA CYS A 167 25.68 8.50 -5.89
C CYS A 167 24.66 7.89 -4.92
N ASP A 168 23.61 8.64 -4.61
CA ASP A 168 22.53 8.26 -3.70
C ASP A 168 21.24 7.93 -4.48
N ARG A 169 20.55 6.84 -4.11
CA ARG A 169 19.16 6.57 -4.55
C ARG A 169 18.12 7.22 -3.62
N GLN A 170 18.48 8.36 -3.04
CA GLN A 170 17.70 9.15 -2.11
C GLN A 170 18.27 10.57 -2.06
N ASP A 171 17.42 11.59 -1.92
CA ASP A 171 17.85 12.96 -1.61
C ASP A 171 17.45 13.33 -0.19
N SER A 172 18.36 13.95 0.55
CA SER A 172 18.03 14.63 1.79
C SER A 172 17.75 16.09 1.43
N TYR A 173 16.50 16.38 1.06
CA TYR A 173 16.09 17.68 0.50
C TYR A 173 16.62 18.85 1.33
N GLY A 174 17.38 19.75 0.70
CA GLY A 174 18.05 20.89 1.35
C GLY A 174 19.44 20.59 1.94
N GLY A 175 19.83 19.31 2.02
CA GLY A 175 21.15 18.85 2.48
C GLY A 175 22.20 18.74 1.38
N HIS A 176 21.85 19.02 0.13
CA HIS A 176 22.74 18.99 -1.04
C HIS A 176 23.44 17.63 -1.24
N GLY A 177 22.69 16.54 -1.06
CA GLY A 177 23.15 15.16 -1.22
C GLY A 177 22.25 14.19 -0.45
N GLY A 178 22.30 12.91 -0.78
CA GLY A 178 21.69 11.88 0.05
C GLY A 178 22.56 11.53 1.26
N ASN A 179 22.06 10.65 2.12
CA ASN A 179 22.72 10.31 3.36
C ASN A 179 24.13 9.73 3.15
N LEU A 180 24.35 8.89 2.13
CA LEU A 180 25.66 8.26 1.91
C LEU A 180 26.71 9.31 1.55
N SER A 181 26.38 10.24 0.65
CA SER A 181 27.34 11.28 0.25
C SER A 181 27.63 12.29 1.37
N ILE A 182 26.63 12.60 2.22
CA ILE A 182 26.83 13.41 3.43
C ILE A 182 27.77 12.70 4.42
N GLU A 183 27.52 11.43 4.71
CA GLU A 183 28.30 10.65 5.66
C GLU A 183 29.73 10.37 5.16
N LEU A 184 29.92 10.19 3.85
CA LEU A 184 31.26 10.12 3.25
C LEU A 184 32.05 11.41 3.51
N ARG A 185 31.46 12.58 3.27
CA ARG A 185 32.15 13.86 3.53
C ARG A 185 32.58 13.99 4.99
N ALA A 186 31.68 13.65 5.92
CA ALA A 186 31.99 13.64 7.34
C ALA A 186 33.14 12.67 7.66
N ALA A 187 33.11 11.44 7.13
CA ALA A 187 34.16 10.46 7.33
C ALA A 187 35.53 10.93 6.79
N LEU A 188 35.58 11.52 5.60
CA LEU A 188 36.82 12.08 5.04
C LEU A 188 37.38 13.21 5.89
N GLN A 189 36.51 14.03 6.49
CA GLN A 189 36.91 15.08 7.41
C GLN A 189 37.45 14.50 8.73
N THR A 190 36.77 13.49 9.30
CA THR A 190 37.14 12.87 10.59
C THR A 190 38.44 12.08 10.51
N TYR A 191 38.65 11.29 9.45
CA TYR A 191 39.80 10.40 9.34
C TYR A 191 41.00 11.01 8.62
N HIS A 192 40.96 12.32 8.34
CA HIS A 192 42.02 13.13 7.74
C HIS A 192 42.80 12.44 6.61
N THR A 193 42.42 12.71 5.37
CA THR A 193 43.25 12.34 4.23
C THR A 193 44.34 13.40 4.01
N ASP A 194 45.57 12.98 3.71
CA ASP A 194 46.70 13.89 3.39
C ASP A 194 46.42 14.78 2.17
N ARG A 195 45.37 14.44 1.40
CA ARG A 195 44.89 15.14 0.22
C ARG A 195 43.51 15.72 0.47
N HIS A 196 43.26 16.92 -0.06
CA HIS A 196 41.90 17.44 -0.17
C HIS A 196 41.16 16.67 -1.27
N ILE A 197 40.10 15.95 -0.89
CA ILE A 197 39.29 15.15 -1.81
C ILE A 197 37.99 15.90 -2.10
N HIS A 198 37.73 16.13 -3.39
CA HIS A 198 36.50 16.77 -3.83
C HIS A 198 35.36 15.74 -3.95
N VAL A 199 34.29 15.90 -3.18
CA VAL A 199 33.12 14.99 -3.23
C VAL A 199 31.98 15.65 -3.99
N LEU A 200 31.63 15.07 -5.14
CA LEU A 200 30.46 15.41 -5.95
C LEU A 200 29.29 14.50 -5.57
N SER A 201 28.16 15.07 -5.16
CA SER A 201 26.94 14.32 -4.87
C SER A 201 26.05 14.19 -6.11
N ARG A 202 25.54 12.99 -6.38
CA ARG A 202 24.56 12.73 -7.44
C ARG A 202 23.37 11.95 -6.92
N VAL A 203 22.16 12.46 -7.10
CA VAL A 203 20.93 11.68 -6.88
C VAL A 203 20.58 10.96 -8.18
N TYR A 204 20.37 9.65 -8.15
CA TYR A 204 20.14 8.84 -9.35
C TYR A 204 19.18 7.67 -9.09
N GLY A 205 18.69 7.03 -10.15
CA GLY A 205 17.97 5.75 -10.06
C GLY A 205 16.65 5.80 -9.27
N LEU A 206 16.11 6.99 -8.99
CA LEU A 206 14.88 7.16 -8.22
C LEU A 206 13.69 6.52 -8.95
N GLY A 207 12.77 5.93 -8.18
CA GLY A 207 11.57 5.29 -8.72
C GLY A 207 11.84 4.03 -9.55
N GLY A 208 13.06 3.47 -9.47
CA GLY A 208 13.46 2.32 -10.27
C GLY A 208 13.90 2.69 -11.68
N GLN A 209 14.37 3.92 -11.90
CA GLN A 209 15.02 4.31 -13.15
C GLN A 209 16.26 3.43 -13.40
N ASP A 210 16.38 2.92 -14.62
CA ASP A 210 17.50 2.09 -15.04
C ASP A 210 18.85 2.81 -14.86
N PHE A 211 19.90 2.03 -14.66
CA PHE A 211 21.28 2.49 -14.57
C PHE A 211 22.17 1.58 -15.41
N TYR A 212 22.65 2.12 -16.54
CA TYR A 212 23.44 1.39 -17.53
C TYR A 212 24.94 1.65 -17.37
N VAL A 213 25.76 0.90 -18.12
CA VAL A 213 27.23 1.07 -18.14
C VAL A 213 27.60 2.47 -18.62
N GLU A 214 26.91 2.95 -19.65
CA GLU A 214 27.09 4.27 -20.23
C GLU A 214 26.81 5.40 -19.22
N ASP A 215 25.85 5.19 -18.32
CA ASP A 215 25.54 6.16 -17.26
C ASP A 215 26.70 6.29 -16.28
N ALA A 216 27.32 5.17 -15.90
CA ALA A 216 28.52 5.17 -15.05
C ALA A 216 29.73 5.79 -15.76
N VAL A 217 29.89 5.57 -17.07
CA VAL A 217 30.92 6.24 -17.87
C VAL A 217 30.69 7.75 -17.88
N GLN A 218 29.47 8.21 -18.15
CA GLN A 218 29.11 9.63 -18.16
C GLN A 218 29.38 10.28 -16.81
N LEU A 219 29.02 9.63 -15.70
CA LEU A 219 29.32 10.13 -14.37
C LEU A 219 30.84 10.35 -14.19
N ILE A 220 31.67 9.37 -14.54
CA ILE A 220 33.14 9.51 -14.44
C ILE A 220 33.65 10.66 -15.29
N GLU A 221 33.17 10.79 -16.53
CA GLU A 221 33.53 11.88 -17.43
C GLU A 221 33.09 13.26 -16.88
N ASP A 222 31.92 13.34 -16.24
CA ASP A 222 31.43 14.57 -15.59
C ASP A 222 32.36 15.03 -14.45
N ALA A 223 32.96 14.12 -13.68
CA ALA A 223 33.92 14.47 -12.64
C ALA A 223 35.24 15.04 -13.15
N MET A 224 35.53 14.86 -14.45
CA MET A 224 36.70 15.45 -15.09
C MET A 224 36.46 16.91 -15.48
N SER A 225 35.20 17.36 -15.51
CA SER A 225 34.86 18.73 -15.87
C SER A 225 35.16 19.71 -14.74
N GLU A 226 35.87 20.80 -15.05
CA GLU A 226 36.10 21.90 -14.10
C GLU A 226 34.81 22.62 -13.69
N SER A 227 33.75 22.51 -14.51
CA SER A 227 32.43 23.08 -14.22
C SER A 227 31.49 22.09 -13.52
N ALA A 228 32.01 20.95 -13.03
CA ALA A 228 31.20 19.95 -12.34
C ALA A 228 30.54 20.54 -11.08
N LYS A 229 29.21 20.49 -11.02
CA LYS A 229 28.45 20.95 -9.85
C LYS A 229 28.69 20.02 -8.67
N SER A 230 28.90 20.59 -7.47
CA SER A 230 29.05 19.83 -6.22
C SER A 230 27.84 18.94 -5.92
N PHE A 231 26.64 19.36 -6.31
CA PHE A 231 25.41 18.58 -6.18
C PHE A 231 24.58 18.68 -7.47
N SER A 232 24.05 17.54 -7.92
CA SER A 232 23.09 17.48 -9.02
C SER A 232 22.29 16.19 -9.01
N TYR A 233 21.28 16.10 -9.86
CA TYR A 233 20.55 14.88 -10.15
C TYR A 233 21.06 14.34 -11.49
N PHE A 234 21.29 13.03 -11.54
CA PHE A 234 21.66 12.34 -12.77
C PHE A 234 20.42 11.72 -13.42
N GLY A 235 20.35 11.78 -14.76
CA GLY A 235 19.25 11.17 -15.51
C GLY A 235 17.97 12.00 -15.63
N ILE A 236 18.02 13.31 -15.33
CA ILE A 236 16.93 14.24 -15.63
C ILE A 236 16.83 14.42 -17.14
N LYS A 237 15.70 14.00 -17.74
CA LYS A 237 15.46 14.09 -19.19
C LYS A 237 14.84 15.41 -19.66
N GLU A 238 14.14 16.10 -18.78
CA GLU A 238 13.56 17.42 -19.08
C GLU A 238 14.28 18.48 -18.24
N PRO A 239 14.95 19.47 -18.86
CA PRO A 239 15.55 20.56 -18.11
C PRO A 239 14.44 21.31 -17.37
N LEU A 240 14.43 21.20 -16.05
CA LEU A 240 13.75 22.19 -15.22
C LEU A 240 14.69 23.39 -15.23
N ASP A 241 14.27 24.51 -15.84
CA ASP A 241 15.05 25.74 -16.03
C ASP A 241 15.40 26.48 -14.70
N GLY A 242 15.61 25.75 -13.61
CA GLY A 242 15.83 26.29 -12.26
C GLY A 242 14.60 26.94 -11.64
N VAL A 243 13.51 27.08 -12.39
CA VAL A 243 12.23 27.59 -11.94
C VAL A 243 11.37 26.38 -11.59
N PHE A 244 10.99 26.25 -10.31
CA PHE A 244 9.88 25.37 -9.93
C PHE A 244 8.71 25.74 -10.84
N PRO A 245 8.22 24.85 -11.72
CA PRO A 245 7.08 25.20 -12.55
C PRO A 245 5.97 25.63 -11.59
N LYS A 246 5.49 26.88 -11.72
CA LYS A 246 4.29 27.32 -10.99
C LYS A 246 3.24 26.22 -11.19
N PRO A 247 2.45 25.84 -10.18
CA PRO A 247 1.44 24.79 -10.30
C PRO A 247 0.66 25.01 -11.60
N SER A 248 0.98 24.23 -12.63
CA SER A 248 0.35 24.39 -13.93
C SER A 248 -0.99 23.71 -13.82
N ILE A 249 -2.00 24.28 -14.48
CA ILE A 249 -3.29 23.61 -14.60
C ILE A 249 -3.00 22.24 -15.22
N PRO A 250 -3.33 21.13 -14.54
CA PRO A 250 -3.04 19.81 -15.06
C PRO A 250 -3.63 19.66 -16.45
N LYS A 251 -2.92 18.95 -17.33
CA LYS A 251 -3.44 18.65 -18.66
C LYS A 251 -4.83 18.02 -18.52
N GLN A 252 -5.83 18.67 -19.09
CA GLN A 252 -7.19 18.18 -19.04
C GLN A 252 -7.38 17.08 -20.11
N PHE A 253 -7.57 15.84 -19.66
CA PHE A 253 -7.78 14.68 -20.56
C PHE A 253 -9.24 14.50 -20.98
N PHE A 254 -10.18 15.02 -20.18
CA PHE A 254 -11.61 14.95 -20.44
C PHE A 254 -12.27 16.30 -20.15
N ALA A 255 -13.29 16.66 -20.93
CA ALA A 255 -14.10 17.83 -20.65
C ALA A 255 -14.72 17.74 -19.24
N PRO A 256 -14.75 18.86 -18.47
CA PRO A 256 -15.45 18.89 -17.20
C PRO A 256 -16.93 18.60 -17.40
N LEU A 257 -17.58 18.10 -16.36
CA LEU A 257 -19.02 17.93 -16.34
C LEU A 257 -19.70 19.25 -15.94
N SER A 258 -20.74 19.64 -16.67
CA SER A 258 -21.60 20.76 -16.27
C SER A 258 -22.48 20.38 -15.07
N GLU A 259 -23.02 21.39 -14.38
CA GLU A 259 -23.96 21.19 -13.27
C GLU A 259 -25.23 20.46 -13.74
N GLN A 260 -25.75 20.83 -14.92
CA GLN A 260 -26.95 20.20 -15.49
C GLN A 260 -26.73 18.72 -15.82
N GLU A 261 -25.56 18.35 -16.34
CA GLU A 261 -25.22 16.95 -16.60
C GLU A 261 -25.11 16.14 -15.31
N GLN A 262 -24.65 16.75 -14.22
CA GLN A 262 -24.45 16.07 -12.93
C GLN A 262 -25.72 15.98 -12.07
N SER A 263 -26.78 16.72 -12.43
CA SER A 263 -28.04 16.76 -11.69
C SER A 263 -29.25 16.47 -12.58
N PRO A 264 -29.32 15.27 -13.20
CA PRO A 264 -30.40 14.90 -14.11
C PRO A 264 -31.76 14.66 -13.42
N SER A 265 -31.84 14.72 -12.09
CA SER A 265 -33.05 14.40 -11.31
C SER A 265 -33.56 12.97 -11.59
N ILE A 266 -32.65 11.98 -11.55
CA ILE A 266 -32.97 10.55 -11.67
C ILE A 266 -33.58 10.03 -10.36
N THR A 267 -33.10 10.55 -9.23
CA THR A 267 -33.60 10.21 -7.90
C THR A 267 -33.86 11.48 -7.09
N SER A 268 -34.91 11.46 -6.27
CA SER A 268 -35.15 12.48 -5.24
C SER A 268 -35.19 11.82 -3.88
N CYS A 269 -34.57 12.44 -2.89
CA CYS A 269 -34.54 12.00 -1.50
C CYS A 269 -35.29 13.01 -0.64
N HIS A 270 -36.12 12.53 0.28
CA HIS A 270 -36.63 13.34 1.40
C HIS A 270 -36.60 12.52 2.68
N TYR A 271 -36.20 13.13 3.78
CA TYR A 271 -36.20 12.48 5.08
C TYR A 271 -37.62 12.54 5.67
N ASP A 272 -38.13 11.37 6.09
CA ASP A 272 -39.39 11.23 6.80
C ASP A 272 -39.09 11.11 8.30
N GLU A 273 -39.46 12.13 9.06
CA GLU A 273 -39.21 12.22 10.52
C GLU A 273 -39.97 11.16 11.32
N ASP A 274 -41.17 10.78 10.89
CA ASP A 274 -42.01 9.80 11.59
C ASP A 274 -41.46 8.39 11.39
N LEU A 275 -41.01 8.08 10.17
CA LEU A 275 -40.40 6.79 9.83
C LEU A 275 -38.92 6.70 10.20
N LYS A 276 -38.27 7.85 10.46
CA LYS A 276 -36.82 8.01 10.64
C LYS A 276 -36.00 7.42 9.49
N LYS A 277 -36.48 7.61 8.26
CA LYS A 277 -35.93 6.99 7.06
C LYS A 277 -35.85 7.97 5.91
N MET A 278 -34.88 7.74 5.02
CA MET A 278 -34.79 8.49 3.78
C MET A 278 -35.69 7.84 2.73
N ILE A 279 -36.69 8.56 2.26
CA ILE A 279 -37.57 8.11 1.19
C ILE A 279 -36.95 8.52 -0.15
N VAL A 280 -36.70 7.52 -0.99
CA VAL A 280 -36.12 7.67 -2.33
C VAL A 280 -37.17 7.37 -3.40
N SER A 281 -37.27 8.22 -4.41
CA SER A 281 -38.16 7.97 -5.56
C SER A 281 -37.83 6.65 -6.27
N SER A 282 -38.85 6.04 -6.89
CA SER A 282 -38.62 4.89 -7.77
C SER A 282 -37.84 5.33 -9.01
N CYS A 283 -36.76 4.61 -9.33
CA CYS A 283 -35.99 4.82 -10.55
C CYS A 283 -35.92 3.51 -11.37
N GLN A 284 -35.84 3.64 -12.69
CA GLN A 284 -35.66 2.54 -13.63
C GLN A 284 -34.22 2.47 -14.14
N THR A 285 -33.76 1.26 -14.48
CA THR A 285 -32.37 1.07 -14.96
C THR A 285 -32.05 1.87 -16.22
N ALA A 286 -33.04 2.11 -17.10
CA ALA A 286 -32.86 2.91 -18.30
C ALA A 286 -32.46 4.36 -17.99
N GLU A 287 -32.96 4.92 -16.87
CA GLU A 287 -32.70 6.31 -16.47
C GLU A 287 -31.26 6.52 -16.03
N PHE A 288 -30.56 5.45 -15.61
CA PHE A 288 -29.16 5.54 -15.17
C PHE A 288 -28.22 6.00 -16.29
N THR A 289 -28.65 5.92 -17.55
CA THR A 289 -27.90 6.40 -18.72
C THR A 289 -27.88 7.93 -18.82
N ARG A 290 -28.81 8.63 -18.14
CA ARG A 290 -28.86 10.09 -18.08
C ARG A 290 -27.76 10.66 -17.19
N MET A 291 -27.29 9.91 -16.20
CA MET A 291 -26.14 10.30 -15.40
C MET A 291 -24.86 10.03 -16.20
N PRO A 292 -24.01 11.06 -16.45
CA PRO A 292 -22.76 10.88 -17.15
C PRO A 292 -21.79 10.03 -16.33
N ASN A 293 -20.96 9.26 -17.02
CA ASN A 293 -19.86 8.55 -16.37
C ASN A 293 -18.85 9.58 -15.84
N ARG A 294 -18.58 9.53 -14.53
CA ARG A 294 -17.53 10.31 -13.84
C ARG A 294 -16.18 9.58 -13.87
N LEU A 295 -16.20 8.25 -13.93
CA LEU A 295 -15.08 7.41 -14.32
C LEU A 295 -15.17 7.16 -15.84
N ALA A 296 -14.29 7.82 -16.60
CA ALA A 296 -14.19 7.72 -18.04
C ALA A 296 -13.70 6.34 -18.52
N PRO A 297 -14.06 5.94 -19.75
CA PRO A 297 -13.50 4.74 -20.37
C PRO A 297 -11.98 4.87 -20.60
N GLY A 298 -11.31 3.73 -20.77
CA GLY A 298 -9.86 3.68 -21.02
C GLY A 298 -9.00 3.41 -19.78
N HIS A 299 -9.61 3.02 -18.66
CA HIS A 299 -8.89 2.50 -17.49
C HIS A 299 -8.21 1.14 -17.78
N ALA A 300 -7.21 0.77 -17.00
CA ALA A 300 -6.43 -0.47 -17.18
C ALA A 300 -6.96 -1.68 -16.37
N ALA A 301 -8.21 -1.63 -15.88
CA ALA A 301 -8.78 -2.73 -15.09
C ALA A 301 -8.91 -4.02 -15.91
N CYS A 302 -8.79 -5.18 -15.23
CA CYS A 302 -8.92 -6.48 -15.87
C CYS A 302 -10.32 -6.69 -16.48
N PRO A 303 -10.46 -7.51 -17.55
CA PRO A 303 -11.77 -7.92 -18.04
C PRO A 303 -12.63 -8.52 -16.92
N GLY A 304 -13.90 -8.08 -16.81
CA GLY A 304 -14.82 -8.50 -15.75
C GLY A 304 -14.52 -7.93 -14.36
N CYS A 305 -13.62 -6.95 -14.23
CA CYS A 305 -13.37 -6.31 -12.93
C CYS A 305 -14.63 -5.61 -12.40
N GLY A 306 -15.02 -5.94 -11.17
CA GLY A 306 -16.17 -5.32 -10.50
C GLY A 306 -15.90 -3.89 -10.04
N ILE A 307 -14.64 -3.46 -9.88
CA ILE A 307 -14.32 -2.14 -9.28
C ILE A 307 -14.92 -0.99 -10.10
N PRO A 308 -14.68 -0.88 -11.43
CA PRO A 308 -15.33 0.17 -12.22
C PRO A 308 -16.85 0.06 -12.26
N VAL A 309 -17.41 -1.16 -12.21
CA VAL A 309 -18.86 -1.40 -12.22
C VAL A 309 -19.49 -0.85 -10.94
N ASN A 310 -18.96 -1.24 -9.78
CA ASN A 310 -19.43 -0.83 -8.47
C ASN A 310 -19.28 0.69 -8.26
N VAL A 311 -18.14 1.27 -8.63
CA VAL A 311 -17.92 2.73 -8.54
C VAL A 311 -18.87 3.48 -9.48
N ASN A 312 -19.11 3.00 -10.70
CA ASN A 312 -20.06 3.64 -11.62
C ASN A 312 -21.50 3.53 -11.12
N LEU A 313 -21.92 2.39 -10.55
CA LEU A 313 -23.25 2.24 -9.96
C LEU A 313 -23.44 3.16 -8.75
N LEU A 314 -22.44 3.30 -7.88
CA LEU A 314 -22.43 4.27 -6.80
C LEU A 314 -22.63 5.69 -7.35
N LEU A 315 -21.78 6.10 -8.31
CA LEU A 315 -21.83 7.45 -8.87
C LEU A 315 -23.09 7.72 -9.68
N LYS A 316 -23.75 6.71 -10.23
CA LYS A 316 -25.05 6.85 -10.92
C LYS A 316 -26.19 7.31 -9.99
N GLY A 317 -26.09 7.03 -8.69
CA GLY A 317 -27.07 7.47 -7.69
C GLY A 317 -26.77 8.80 -7.02
N ILE A 318 -25.63 9.43 -7.33
CA ILE A 318 -25.19 10.65 -6.65
C ILE A 318 -25.25 11.82 -7.64
N GLU A 319 -26.10 12.80 -7.34
CA GLU A 319 -26.23 14.03 -8.13
C GLU A 319 -25.31 15.14 -7.59
N GLY A 320 -24.99 16.12 -8.44
CA GLY A 320 -24.14 17.25 -8.08
C GLY A 320 -22.63 16.97 -8.11
N ASN A 321 -21.87 17.86 -7.48
CA ASN A 321 -20.42 17.83 -7.47
C ASN A 321 -19.90 16.74 -6.53
N VAL A 322 -18.89 16.00 -6.98
CA VAL A 322 -18.29 14.89 -6.22
C VAL A 322 -16.77 15.05 -6.17
N ILE A 323 -16.19 14.83 -5.00
CA ILE A 323 -14.74 14.65 -4.83
C ILE A 323 -14.49 13.20 -4.42
N LEU A 324 -13.63 12.52 -5.18
CA LEU A 324 -13.23 11.15 -4.87
C LEU A 324 -11.84 11.12 -4.24
N LEU A 325 -11.73 10.38 -3.14
CA LEU A 325 -10.46 9.87 -2.64
C LEU A 325 -10.40 8.37 -2.87
N PHE A 326 -9.28 7.85 -3.38
CA PHE A 326 -9.03 6.41 -3.35
C PHE A 326 -7.93 6.05 -2.35
N HIS A 327 -8.15 5.01 -1.55
CA HIS A 327 -7.04 4.30 -0.91
C HIS A 327 -6.15 3.64 -1.97
N THR A 328 -4.87 3.49 -1.67
CA THR A 328 -3.94 2.69 -2.48
C THR A 328 -4.52 1.28 -2.69
N GLY A 329 -4.54 0.81 -3.94
CA GLY A 329 -5.11 -0.50 -4.29
C GLY A 329 -5.46 -0.55 -5.79
N CYS A 330 -6.09 -1.64 -6.22
CA CYS A 330 -6.42 -1.87 -7.64
C CYS A 330 -7.18 -0.68 -8.23
N GLY A 331 -8.20 -0.17 -7.53
CA GLY A 331 -9.01 0.95 -8.00
C GLY A 331 -8.18 2.18 -8.35
N MET A 332 -7.19 2.53 -7.52
CA MET A 332 -6.25 3.63 -7.80
C MET A 332 -5.31 3.26 -8.97
N VAL A 333 -4.63 2.12 -8.89
CA VAL A 333 -3.58 1.72 -9.84
C VAL A 333 -4.11 1.66 -11.28
N VAL A 334 -5.32 1.13 -11.47
CA VAL A 334 -5.89 0.94 -12.81
C VAL A 334 -6.54 2.20 -13.39
N THR A 335 -6.76 3.24 -12.58
CA THR A 335 -7.47 4.46 -13.00
C THR A 335 -6.59 5.71 -13.06
N THR A 336 -5.44 5.74 -12.38
CA THR A 336 -4.58 6.94 -12.28
C THR A 336 -3.11 6.69 -12.60
N GLY A 337 -2.81 6.12 -13.77
CA GLY A 337 -1.44 6.01 -14.26
C GLY A 337 -0.88 7.36 -14.74
N TYR A 338 0.06 7.96 -13.99
CA TYR A 338 0.66 9.25 -14.34
C TYR A 338 1.29 9.23 -15.76
N PRO A 339 1.12 10.28 -16.58
CA PRO A 339 0.43 11.54 -16.28
C PRO A 339 -1.08 11.53 -16.58
N LYS A 340 -1.68 10.38 -16.85
CA LYS A 340 -3.09 10.24 -17.25
C LYS A 340 -3.99 9.99 -16.03
N THR A 341 -5.28 10.24 -16.24
CA THR A 341 -6.35 9.92 -15.29
C THR A 341 -7.52 9.31 -16.04
N SER A 342 -8.36 8.54 -15.35
CA SER A 342 -9.66 8.06 -15.83
C SER A 342 -10.82 8.86 -15.22
N PHE A 343 -10.56 9.94 -14.48
CA PHE A 343 -11.61 10.71 -13.80
C PHE A 343 -11.96 12.02 -14.53
N ARG A 344 -13.25 12.31 -14.60
CA ARG A 344 -13.82 13.58 -15.11
C ARG A 344 -14.18 14.57 -14.00
N ILE A 345 -13.90 14.19 -12.75
CA ILE A 345 -14.18 14.94 -11.52
C ILE A 345 -12.91 15.00 -10.67
N PRO A 346 -12.85 15.89 -9.65
CA PRO A 346 -11.71 15.94 -8.76
C PRO A 346 -11.44 14.59 -8.09
N TYR A 347 -10.16 14.20 -8.13
CA TYR A 347 -9.64 12.97 -7.58
C TYR A 347 -8.46 13.29 -6.66
N LEU A 348 -8.36 12.51 -5.59
CA LEU A 348 -7.35 12.62 -4.56
C LEU A 348 -6.84 11.21 -4.20
N HIS A 349 -5.55 11.11 -3.96
CA HIS A 349 -4.91 9.96 -3.35
C HIS A 349 -3.87 10.46 -2.34
N ASN A 350 -3.71 9.74 -1.24
CA ASN A 350 -2.69 10.04 -0.23
C ASN A 350 -1.89 8.78 0.09
N LEU A 351 -2.33 7.97 1.05
CA LEU A 351 -1.71 6.68 1.38
C LEU A 351 -2.77 5.58 1.52
N PHE A 352 -2.31 4.37 1.82
CA PHE A 352 -3.17 3.19 1.89
C PHE A 352 -4.10 3.20 3.12
N GLN A 353 -3.65 3.80 4.23
CA GLN A 353 -4.27 3.67 5.56
C GLN A 353 -5.03 4.90 6.06
N ASN A 354 -4.94 6.04 5.37
CA ASN A 354 -5.34 7.34 5.92
C ASN A 354 -6.38 8.10 5.07
N GLY A 355 -7.08 7.42 4.17
CA GLY A 355 -8.05 8.04 3.27
C GLY A 355 -9.18 8.72 4.01
N ALA A 356 -9.77 8.09 5.03
CA ALA A 356 -10.86 8.67 5.80
C ALA A 356 -10.42 9.97 6.51
N ALA A 357 -9.24 9.95 7.13
CA ALA A 357 -8.66 11.13 7.78
C ALA A 357 -8.32 12.24 6.76
N THR A 358 -7.77 11.86 5.60
CA THR A 358 -7.44 12.81 4.53
C THR A 358 -8.71 13.48 4.00
N LEU A 359 -9.75 12.70 3.70
CA LEU A 359 -11.00 13.23 3.17
C LEU A 359 -11.74 14.10 4.18
N SER A 360 -11.69 13.75 5.47
CA SER A 360 -12.22 14.60 6.55
C SER A 360 -11.54 15.98 6.56
N GLY A 361 -10.22 16.04 6.33
CA GLY A 361 -9.50 17.32 6.23
C GLY A 361 -9.93 18.15 5.01
N VAL A 362 -10.22 17.50 3.88
CA VAL A 362 -10.71 18.17 2.66
C VAL A 362 -12.13 18.70 2.85
N GLU A 363 -13.01 17.91 3.47
CA GLU A 363 -14.37 18.33 3.81
C GLU A 363 -14.36 19.55 4.76
N ALA A 364 -13.55 19.50 5.82
CA ALA A 364 -13.44 20.60 6.77
C ALA A 364 -12.90 21.88 6.10
N ALA A 365 -11.90 21.74 5.22
CA ALA A 365 -11.37 22.85 4.45
C ALA A 365 -12.43 23.45 3.51
N PHE A 366 -13.23 22.63 2.84
CA PHE A 366 -14.33 23.08 1.99
C PHE A 366 -15.37 23.89 2.77
N HIS A 367 -15.81 23.41 3.94
CA HIS A 367 -16.76 24.13 4.78
C HIS A 367 -16.19 25.46 5.29
N GLU A 368 -14.90 25.49 5.65
CA GLU A 368 -14.23 26.73 6.06
C GLU A 368 -14.11 27.74 4.92
N LEU A 369 -13.78 27.29 3.70
CA LEU A 369 -13.74 28.13 2.51
C LEU A 369 -15.12 28.69 2.16
N LYS A 370 -16.19 27.88 2.26
CA LYS A 370 -17.58 28.35 2.11
C LYS A 370 -17.95 29.38 3.18
N ARG A 371 -17.61 29.13 4.44
CA ARG A 371 -17.87 30.06 5.55
C ARG A 371 -17.19 31.42 5.35
N ARG A 372 -15.97 31.43 4.77
CA ARG A 372 -15.21 32.63 4.42
C ARG A 372 -15.67 33.33 3.13
N GLY A 373 -16.56 32.71 2.34
CA GLY A 373 -16.98 33.23 1.04
C GLY A 373 -15.93 33.06 -0.07
N GLU A 374 -14.96 32.16 0.12
CA GLU A 374 -13.87 31.90 -0.83
C GLU A 374 -14.15 30.75 -1.80
N TYR A 375 -15.30 30.09 -1.62
CA TYR A 375 -15.79 29.04 -2.52
C TYR A 375 -17.24 29.36 -2.92
N PRO A 376 -17.66 29.09 -4.18
CA PRO A 376 -19.03 29.29 -4.62
C PRO A 376 -20.06 28.59 -3.73
N GLN A 377 -21.30 29.11 -3.72
CA GLN A 377 -22.43 28.40 -3.12
C GLN A 377 -22.69 27.09 -3.89
N GLY A 378 -23.19 26.08 -3.18
CA GLY A 378 -23.40 24.73 -3.70
C GLY A 378 -22.80 23.65 -2.80
N ASP A 379 -23.25 22.42 -2.99
CA ASP A 379 -22.85 21.28 -2.17
C ASP A 379 -21.87 20.37 -2.93
N VAL A 380 -21.04 19.67 -2.16
CA VAL A 380 -20.08 18.69 -2.65
C VAL A 380 -20.26 17.41 -1.86
N THR A 381 -20.33 16.27 -2.55
CA THR A 381 -20.29 14.95 -1.92
C THR A 381 -18.85 14.45 -1.87
N PHE A 382 -18.37 14.17 -0.67
CA PHE A 382 -17.02 13.64 -0.41
C PHE A 382 -17.07 12.13 -0.28
N ILE A 383 -16.37 11.40 -1.15
CA ILE A 383 -16.43 9.94 -1.16
C ILE A 383 -15.02 9.34 -1.07
N MET A 384 -14.79 8.53 -0.06
CA MET A 384 -13.63 7.65 0.03
C MET A 384 -13.98 6.30 -0.59
N ILE A 385 -13.22 5.90 -1.60
CA ILE A 385 -13.28 4.57 -2.22
C ILE A 385 -12.13 3.73 -1.66
N SER A 386 -12.45 2.56 -1.09
CA SER A 386 -11.48 1.63 -0.53
C SER A 386 -11.72 0.20 -1.04
N GLY A 387 -10.65 -0.57 -1.20
CA GLY A 387 -10.76 -2.02 -1.19
C GLY A 387 -10.91 -2.56 0.24
N ASP A 388 -11.23 -3.84 0.40
CA ASP A 388 -11.31 -4.50 1.71
C ASP A 388 -9.98 -4.42 2.48
N GLY A 389 -8.84 -4.54 1.80
CA GLY A 389 -7.53 -4.37 2.44
C GLY A 389 -7.20 -2.96 2.90
N GLY A 390 -7.74 -1.93 2.22
CA GLY A 390 -7.66 -0.56 2.71
C GLY A 390 -8.45 -0.38 4.00
N MET A 391 -9.54 -1.15 4.16
CA MET A 391 -10.32 -1.21 5.39
C MET A 391 -9.74 -2.16 6.44
N ASP A 392 -8.66 -2.88 6.16
CA ASP A 392 -7.87 -3.59 7.16
C ASP A 392 -6.86 -2.63 7.79
N ILE A 393 -5.96 -2.06 6.97
CA ILE A 393 -4.91 -1.16 7.44
C ILE A 393 -5.46 0.22 7.88
N GLY A 394 -6.52 0.70 7.23
CA GLY A 394 -7.12 2.01 7.47
C GLY A 394 -8.28 2.02 8.46
N MET A 395 -8.64 0.88 9.07
CA MET A 395 -9.81 0.78 9.93
C MET A 395 -9.80 1.80 11.09
N GLY A 396 -8.65 2.00 11.73
CA GLY A 396 -8.54 2.94 12.86
C GLY A 396 -8.88 4.38 12.44
N SER A 397 -8.41 4.83 11.27
CA SER A 397 -8.71 6.17 10.76
C SER A 397 -10.15 6.30 10.28
N ALA A 398 -10.72 5.23 9.69
CA ALA A 398 -12.13 5.15 9.31
C ALA A 398 -13.05 5.26 10.52
N LEU A 399 -12.83 4.44 11.56
CA LEU A 399 -13.60 4.49 12.81
C LEU A 399 -13.47 5.85 13.50
N GLY A 400 -12.26 6.41 13.57
CA GLY A 400 -12.06 7.75 14.12
C GLY A 400 -12.84 8.83 13.38
N SER A 401 -12.98 8.71 12.05
CA SER A 401 -13.75 9.66 11.24
C SER A 401 -15.27 9.44 11.39
N ALA A 402 -15.71 8.18 11.49
CA ALA A 402 -17.08 7.79 11.76
C ALA A 402 -17.57 8.29 13.12
N LEU A 403 -16.77 8.14 14.19
CA LEU A 403 -17.10 8.63 15.53
C LEU A 403 -17.16 10.16 15.61
N ARG A 404 -16.41 10.86 14.76
CA ARG A 404 -16.52 12.32 14.60
C ARG A 404 -17.67 12.74 13.69
N ASN A 405 -18.38 11.79 13.09
CA ASN A 405 -19.55 11.96 12.24
C ASN A 405 -19.37 13.02 11.14
N GLN A 406 -18.24 12.97 10.42
CA GLN A 406 -17.92 13.86 9.30
C GLN A 406 -18.89 13.65 8.12
N HIS A 407 -19.18 14.66 7.30
CA HIS A 407 -20.12 14.57 6.17
C HIS A 407 -19.47 13.90 4.94
N ILE A 408 -19.10 12.63 5.09
CA ILE A 408 -18.37 11.84 4.09
C ILE A 408 -19.03 10.47 3.85
N ILE A 409 -18.90 9.95 2.63
CA ILE A 409 -19.26 8.58 2.27
C ILE A 409 -18.00 7.73 2.23
N MET A 410 -18.00 6.63 2.97
CA MET A 410 -16.99 5.58 2.88
C MET A 410 -17.55 4.41 2.08
N PHE A 411 -16.97 4.10 0.93
CA PHE A 411 -17.40 3.04 0.05
C PHE A 411 -16.31 1.97 -0.07
N GLU A 412 -16.59 0.76 0.42
CA GLU A 412 -15.72 -0.41 0.30
C GLU A 412 -16.16 -1.28 -0.89
N TYR A 413 -15.30 -1.43 -1.90
CA TYR A 413 -15.42 -2.54 -2.84
C TYR A 413 -14.70 -3.76 -2.24
N ASP A 414 -15.44 -4.79 -1.89
CA ASP A 414 -14.91 -6.00 -1.26
C ASP A 414 -14.80 -7.11 -2.28
N ASN A 415 -13.57 -7.45 -2.64
CA ASN A 415 -13.28 -8.61 -3.48
C ASN A 415 -12.63 -9.74 -2.65
N GLY A 416 -12.56 -9.58 -1.32
CA GLY A 416 -12.08 -10.58 -0.39
C GLY A 416 -10.60 -10.89 -0.55
N GLY A 417 -9.73 -9.89 -0.71
CA GLY A 417 -8.27 -10.07 -0.74
C GLY A 417 -7.50 -8.82 -1.14
N TYR A 418 -6.18 -8.82 -0.90
CA TYR A 418 -5.32 -7.72 -1.35
C TYR A 418 -4.94 -7.94 -2.81
N MET A 419 -5.88 -7.66 -3.71
CA MET A 419 -5.78 -8.06 -5.12
C MET A 419 -4.61 -7.44 -5.86
N ASN A 420 -4.30 -6.17 -5.56
CA ASN A 420 -3.26 -5.41 -6.24
C ASN A 420 -1.86 -6.00 -6.04
N THR A 421 -1.60 -6.49 -4.84
CA THR A 421 -0.27 -6.92 -4.40
C THR A 421 -0.02 -8.40 -4.65
N GLY A 422 -0.88 -9.07 -5.42
CA GLY A 422 -0.77 -10.49 -5.72
C GLY A 422 -1.71 -11.37 -4.89
N TYR A 423 -2.87 -10.83 -4.49
CA TYR A 423 -3.95 -11.58 -3.84
C TYR A 423 -3.51 -12.23 -2.51
N GLN A 424 -3.04 -11.41 -1.58
CA GLN A 424 -2.83 -11.80 -0.19
C GLN A 424 -4.17 -11.88 0.55
N LEU A 425 -4.16 -12.65 1.65
CA LEU A 425 -5.27 -12.72 2.60
C LEU A 425 -5.60 -11.32 3.15
N SER A 426 -6.88 -10.99 3.13
CA SER A 426 -7.51 -9.90 3.87
C SER A 426 -8.43 -10.42 4.96
N TYR A 427 -8.87 -9.54 5.87
CA TYR A 427 -9.89 -9.93 6.84
C TYR A 427 -11.26 -10.16 6.21
N SER A 428 -11.53 -9.70 4.99
CA SER A 428 -12.76 -10.01 4.22
C SER A 428 -12.67 -11.31 3.40
N THR A 429 -11.48 -11.88 3.21
CA THR A 429 -11.29 -13.19 2.55
C THR A 429 -12.21 -14.26 3.15
N PRO A 430 -12.90 -15.10 2.36
CA PRO A 430 -13.72 -16.20 2.90
C PRO A 430 -12.89 -17.21 3.70
N LYS A 431 -13.44 -17.79 4.78
CA LYS A 431 -12.83 -18.96 5.44
C LYS A 431 -12.68 -20.07 4.40
N GLY A 432 -11.57 -20.81 4.44
CA GLY A 432 -11.26 -21.84 3.46
C GLY A 432 -10.66 -21.32 2.15
N ALA A 433 -10.65 -20.01 1.87
CA ALA A 433 -10.09 -19.52 0.62
C ALA A 433 -8.55 -19.57 0.60
N LYS A 434 -7.99 -20.10 -0.50
CA LYS A 434 -6.55 -20.06 -0.79
C LYS A 434 -6.15 -18.67 -1.26
N SER A 435 -5.07 -18.11 -0.73
CA SER A 435 -4.45 -16.86 -1.19
C SER A 435 -2.92 -17.01 -1.30
N ALA A 436 -2.21 -15.95 -1.68
CA ALA A 436 -0.74 -15.95 -1.67
C ALA A 436 -0.14 -16.09 -0.26
N THR A 437 -0.91 -15.83 0.80
CA THR A 437 -0.48 -15.92 2.20
C THR A 437 -1.31 -16.89 3.04
N SER A 438 -2.25 -17.62 2.42
CA SER A 438 -3.03 -18.69 3.04
C SER A 438 -3.08 -19.90 2.11
N HIS A 439 -2.18 -20.86 2.34
CA HIS A 439 -1.98 -22.00 1.45
C HIS A 439 -2.91 -23.17 1.78
N ILE A 440 -2.95 -24.14 0.86
CA ILE A 440 -3.61 -25.44 1.03
C ILE A 440 -2.50 -26.47 1.23
N GLY A 441 -2.66 -27.36 2.21
CA GLY A 441 -1.73 -28.44 2.47
C GLY A 441 -2.26 -29.41 3.53
N LYS A 442 -1.46 -30.40 3.91
CA LYS A 442 -1.87 -31.44 4.88
C LYS A 442 -2.40 -30.88 6.21
N TYR A 443 -1.90 -29.72 6.63
CA TYR A 443 -2.26 -29.05 7.89
C TYR A 443 -2.91 -27.67 7.68
N GLN A 444 -3.32 -27.34 6.44
CA GLN A 444 -3.83 -26.02 6.07
C GLN A 444 -4.93 -26.13 5.02
N TYR A 445 -5.99 -25.33 5.16
CA TYR A 445 -7.14 -25.34 4.24
C TYR A 445 -7.44 -23.93 3.70
N GLY A 446 -6.40 -23.10 3.50
CA GLY A 446 -6.57 -21.68 3.23
C GLY A 446 -6.81 -20.88 4.52
N LYS A 447 -7.62 -19.82 4.44
CA LYS A 447 -7.89 -18.95 5.60
C LYS A 447 -8.62 -19.71 6.72
N SER A 448 -8.11 -19.62 7.95
CA SER A 448 -8.61 -20.38 9.10
C SER A 448 -9.80 -19.74 9.85
N PHE A 449 -10.10 -18.47 9.60
CA PHE A 449 -11.12 -17.71 10.34
C PHE A 449 -12.15 -17.05 9.41
N PHE A 450 -13.30 -16.67 9.97
CA PHE A 450 -14.39 -16.04 9.22
C PHE A 450 -14.06 -14.62 8.74
N HIS A 451 -14.83 -14.13 7.78
CA HIS A 451 -14.66 -12.78 7.27
C HIS A 451 -15.14 -11.72 8.27
N LYS A 452 -14.45 -10.58 8.26
CA LYS A 452 -14.77 -9.36 9.02
C LYS A 452 -16.08 -8.76 8.53
N ASP A 453 -16.98 -8.48 9.47
CA ASP A 453 -18.26 -7.80 9.18
C ASP A 453 -18.11 -6.28 9.35
N THR A 454 -17.48 -5.64 8.37
CA THR A 454 -17.22 -4.20 8.39
C THR A 454 -18.50 -3.35 8.52
N PRO A 455 -19.61 -3.63 7.81
CA PRO A 455 -20.87 -2.91 8.02
C PRO A 455 -21.34 -2.92 9.48
N GLN A 456 -21.28 -4.07 10.17
CA GLN A 456 -21.68 -4.15 11.59
C GLN A 456 -20.69 -3.44 12.52
N ILE A 457 -19.38 -3.47 12.22
CA ILE A 457 -18.37 -2.68 12.93
C ILE A 457 -18.67 -1.18 12.81
N MET A 458 -19.01 -0.71 11.61
CA MET A 458 -19.39 0.69 11.38
C MET A 458 -20.74 1.03 12.03
N ALA A 459 -21.68 0.08 12.10
CA ALA A 459 -22.96 0.26 12.80
C ALA A 459 -22.75 0.50 14.29
N ALA A 460 -21.76 -0.16 14.90
CA ALA A 460 -21.40 0.05 16.29
C ALA A 460 -20.81 1.46 16.56
N ALA A 461 -20.38 2.19 15.52
CA ALA A 461 -19.99 3.59 15.62
C ALA A 461 -21.21 4.56 15.58
N ASN A 462 -22.44 4.04 15.50
CA ASN A 462 -23.70 4.79 15.47
C ASN A 462 -23.79 5.85 14.36
N ILE A 463 -23.20 5.55 13.20
CA ILE A 463 -23.30 6.43 12.03
C ILE A 463 -24.72 6.39 11.42
N PRO A 464 -25.19 7.48 10.80
CA PRO A 464 -26.58 7.63 10.37
C PRO A 464 -27.04 6.65 9.28
N TYR A 465 -26.13 6.20 8.41
CA TYR A 465 -26.51 5.30 7.32
C TYR A 465 -25.42 4.30 6.96
N ILE A 466 -25.85 3.04 6.85
CA ILE A 466 -25.04 1.92 6.38
C ILE A 466 -25.81 1.14 5.34
N ALA A 467 -25.16 0.68 4.28
CA ALA A 467 -25.78 -0.26 3.37
C ALA A 467 -24.81 -1.27 2.76
N THR A 468 -25.33 -2.44 2.43
CA THR A 468 -24.67 -3.40 1.54
C THR A 468 -25.34 -3.37 0.16
N VAL A 469 -24.52 -3.48 -0.88
CA VAL A 469 -24.94 -3.37 -2.28
C VAL A 469 -24.24 -4.43 -3.13
N ALA A 470 -24.84 -4.82 -4.25
CA ALA A 470 -24.24 -5.77 -5.18
C ALA A 470 -24.54 -5.34 -6.63
N GLU A 471 -23.55 -5.48 -7.50
CA GLU A 471 -23.67 -5.19 -8.93
C GLU A 471 -24.72 -6.06 -9.66
N SER A 472 -25.09 -7.22 -9.08
CA SER A 472 -26.20 -8.05 -9.55
C SER A 472 -27.58 -7.39 -9.36
N ASN A 473 -27.69 -6.41 -8.46
CA ASN A 473 -28.92 -5.72 -8.03
C ASN A 473 -28.83 -4.20 -8.25
N PRO A 474 -28.69 -3.72 -9.51
CA PRO A 474 -28.32 -2.33 -9.80
C PRO A 474 -29.35 -1.29 -9.37
N VAL A 475 -30.65 -1.62 -9.35
CA VAL A 475 -31.70 -0.68 -8.90
C VAL A 475 -31.62 -0.44 -7.40
N ASP A 476 -31.45 -1.50 -6.60
CA ASP A 476 -31.25 -1.40 -5.15
C ASP A 476 -29.98 -0.59 -4.84
N PHE A 477 -28.89 -0.87 -5.56
CA PHE A 477 -27.63 -0.16 -5.43
C PHE A 477 -27.78 1.34 -5.67
N VAL A 478 -28.30 1.76 -6.83
CA VAL A 478 -28.43 3.19 -7.18
C VAL A 478 -29.32 3.93 -6.19
N LYS A 479 -30.42 3.30 -5.71
CA LYS A 479 -31.27 3.88 -4.66
C LYS A 479 -30.52 4.11 -3.35
N LYS A 480 -29.75 3.11 -2.91
CA LYS A 480 -28.92 3.22 -1.69
C LYS A 480 -27.80 4.24 -1.85
N ALA A 481 -27.24 4.41 -3.04
CA ALA A 481 -26.27 5.46 -3.33
C ALA A 481 -26.89 6.87 -3.24
N ALA A 482 -28.12 7.05 -3.72
CA ALA A 482 -28.86 8.31 -3.57
C ALA A 482 -29.18 8.61 -2.09
N LYS A 483 -29.62 7.61 -1.32
CA LYS A 483 -29.77 7.72 0.13
C LYS A 483 -28.44 8.07 0.80
N ALA A 484 -27.34 7.43 0.39
CA ALA A 484 -26.02 7.68 0.95
C ALA A 484 -25.58 9.14 0.80
N ALA A 485 -25.79 9.75 -0.37
CA ALA A 485 -25.50 11.16 -0.57
C ALA A 485 -26.39 12.08 0.27
N ALA A 486 -27.69 11.78 0.37
CA ALA A 486 -28.61 12.54 1.20
C ALA A 486 -28.25 12.45 2.70
N TYR A 487 -28.00 11.24 3.21
CA TYR A 487 -27.55 11.03 4.59
C TYR A 487 -26.20 11.68 4.87
N ALA A 488 -25.27 11.59 3.92
CA ALA A 488 -23.96 12.21 4.09
C ALA A 488 -24.06 13.73 4.22
N LYS A 489 -24.94 14.33 3.40
CA LYS A 489 -25.21 15.76 3.43
C LYS A 489 -25.92 16.19 4.73
N GLU A 490 -26.97 15.50 5.14
CA GLU A 490 -27.87 15.96 6.20
C GLU A 490 -27.43 15.51 7.61
N PHE A 491 -26.84 14.32 7.73
CA PHE A 491 -26.66 13.68 9.04
C PHE A 491 -25.21 13.31 9.40
N GLY A 492 -24.30 13.19 8.43
CA GLY A 492 -22.87 12.96 8.70
C GLY A 492 -22.28 11.73 8.01
N THR A 493 -21.59 10.84 8.73
CA THR A 493 -20.79 9.79 8.08
C THR A 493 -21.67 8.67 7.55
N VAL A 494 -21.35 8.17 6.36
CA VAL A 494 -22.05 7.06 5.73
C VAL A 494 -21.08 5.96 5.35
N TYR A 495 -21.49 4.69 5.46
CA TYR A 495 -20.67 3.56 5.02
C TYR A 495 -21.42 2.59 4.10
N LEU A 496 -20.87 2.31 2.92
CA LEU A 496 -21.41 1.37 1.96
C LEU A 496 -20.38 0.27 1.69
N LYS A 497 -20.84 -0.97 1.61
CA LYS A 497 -20.02 -2.12 1.20
C LYS A 497 -20.60 -2.79 -0.03
N ALA A 498 -19.80 -2.94 -1.07
CA ALA A 498 -20.17 -3.62 -2.30
C ALA A 498 -19.38 -4.91 -2.45
N LEU A 499 -20.04 -6.03 -2.76
CA LEU A 499 -19.31 -7.22 -3.23
C LEU A 499 -18.82 -6.94 -4.65
N SER A 500 -17.52 -7.03 -4.87
CA SER A 500 -16.86 -6.66 -6.13
C SER A 500 -16.18 -7.86 -6.76
N ALA A 501 -16.56 -8.15 -8.00
CA ALA A 501 -15.95 -9.19 -8.82
C ALA A 501 -14.43 -9.02 -9.00
N CYS A 502 -13.67 -10.12 -8.95
CA CYS A 502 -12.24 -10.14 -9.25
C CYS A 502 -11.82 -11.41 -10.02
N PRO A 503 -12.21 -11.55 -11.30
CA PRO A 503 -12.04 -12.78 -12.07
C PRO A 503 -10.62 -13.33 -12.06
N LEU A 504 -9.63 -12.43 -12.16
CA LEU A 504 -8.21 -12.80 -12.19
C LEU A 504 -7.79 -13.59 -10.94
N ASN A 505 -8.14 -13.09 -9.76
CA ASN A 505 -7.68 -13.64 -8.49
C ASN A 505 -8.68 -14.61 -7.85
N TRP A 506 -9.95 -14.54 -8.24
CA TRP A 506 -10.93 -15.57 -7.97
C TRP A 506 -10.73 -16.80 -8.86
N SER A 507 -10.03 -16.63 -9.99
CA SER A 507 -9.70 -17.67 -10.97
C SER A 507 -10.97 -18.30 -11.57
N ASP A 508 -11.90 -17.44 -11.99
CA ASP A 508 -13.18 -17.77 -12.60
C ASP A 508 -13.41 -16.97 -13.91
N PRO A 509 -14.40 -17.37 -14.74
CA PRO A 509 -14.61 -16.76 -16.06
C PRO A 509 -15.24 -15.35 -15.96
N PRO A 510 -14.58 -14.30 -16.52
CA PRO A 510 -15.04 -12.92 -16.41
C PRO A 510 -16.48 -12.63 -16.90
N ASN A 511 -17.02 -13.44 -17.80
CA ASN A 511 -18.37 -13.28 -18.34
C ASN A 511 -19.47 -13.82 -17.41
N LEU A 512 -19.10 -14.51 -16.32
CA LEU A 512 -20.03 -15.10 -15.36
C LEU A 512 -20.14 -14.29 -14.05
N GLU A 513 -19.39 -13.21 -13.90
CA GLU A 513 -19.29 -12.47 -12.62
C GLU A 513 -20.65 -12.04 -12.05
N ARG A 514 -21.58 -11.59 -12.91
CA ARG A 514 -22.93 -11.24 -12.42
C ARG A 514 -23.62 -12.42 -11.74
N GLN A 515 -23.42 -13.64 -12.24
CA GLN A 515 -23.96 -14.86 -11.63
C GLN A 515 -23.20 -15.23 -10.36
N VAL A 516 -21.87 -15.09 -10.35
CA VAL A 516 -21.03 -15.33 -9.15
C VAL A 516 -21.43 -14.41 -8.01
N ILE A 517 -21.59 -13.11 -8.28
CA ILE A 517 -22.05 -12.11 -7.31
C ILE A 517 -23.48 -12.41 -6.84
N GLN A 518 -24.38 -12.74 -7.76
CA GLN A 518 -25.76 -13.10 -7.40
C GLN A 518 -25.80 -14.36 -6.52
N ALA A 519 -24.95 -15.35 -6.76
CA ALA A 519 -24.85 -16.57 -5.94
C ALA A 519 -24.39 -16.25 -4.50
N ALA A 520 -23.48 -15.30 -4.32
CA ALA A 520 -23.08 -14.83 -2.99
C ALA A 520 -24.24 -14.16 -2.21
N VAL A 521 -25.11 -13.46 -2.92
CA VAL A 521 -26.34 -12.86 -2.36
C VAL A 521 -27.37 -13.95 -2.04
N ASP A 522 -27.59 -14.89 -2.96
CA ASP A 522 -28.59 -15.95 -2.84
C ASP A 522 -28.23 -16.99 -1.77
N CYS A 523 -26.94 -17.22 -1.49
CA CYS A 523 -26.50 -18.06 -0.37
C CYS A 523 -26.42 -17.32 0.98
N CYS A 524 -26.82 -16.05 1.01
CA CYS A 524 -26.78 -15.16 2.17
C CYS A 524 -25.36 -14.82 2.68
N TYR A 525 -24.28 -15.20 1.98
CA TYR A 525 -22.92 -14.81 2.36
C TYR A 525 -22.74 -13.29 2.30
N PHE A 526 -23.34 -12.65 1.30
CA PHE A 526 -23.37 -11.20 1.15
C PHE A 526 -24.83 -10.69 1.15
N PRO A 527 -25.46 -10.50 2.32
CA PRO A 527 -26.84 -10.07 2.41
C PRO A 527 -27.00 -8.62 1.94
N LEU A 528 -28.13 -8.29 1.31
CA LEU A 528 -28.46 -6.92 0.90
C LEU A 528 -29.41 -6.28 1.92
N TYR A 529 -28.90 -5.31 2.66
CA TYR A 529 -29.63 -4.61 3.72
C TYR A 529 -29.13 -3.17 3.85
N GLU A 530 -29.86 -2.38 4.63
CA GLU A 530 -29.45 -1.04 5.07
C GLU A 530 -29.79 -0.84 6.55
N ILE A 531 -29.07 0.06 7.21
CA ILE A 531 -29.34 0.51 8.58
C ILE A 531 -29.48 2.03 8.50
N GLU A 532 -30.69 2.52 8.77
CA GLU A 532 -31.06 3.94 8.76
C GLU A 532 -31.31 4.36 10.21
N GLN A 533 -30.48 5.25 10.76
CA GLN A 533 -30.63 5.73 12.14
C GLN A 533 -30.78 4.60 13.18
N GLY A 534 -30.00 3.52 12.99
CA GLY A 534 -30.04 2.32 13.84
C GLY A 534 -31.12 1.29 13.48
N ILE A 535 -32.05 1.61 12.57
CA ILE A 535 -33.14 0.72 12.17
C ILE A 535 -32.74 -0.10 10.94
N THR A 536 -32.73 -1.43 11.09
CA THR A 536 -32.34 -2.35 10.01
C THR A 536 -33.50 -2.57 9.02
N THR A 537 -33.20 -2.52 7.72
CA THR A 537 -34.11 -2.93 6.63
C THR A 537 -33.45 -4.02 5.79
N LEU A 538 -34.10 -5.18 5.65
CA LEU A 538 -33.63 -6.26 4.79
C LEU A 538 -34.21 -6.08 3.37
N ASN A 539 -33.39 -5.71 2.39
CA ASN A 539 -33.86 -5.40 1.04
C ASN A 539 -34.06 -6.65 0.16
N TYR A 540 -33.39 -7.76 0.50
CA TYR A 540 -33.48 -9.01 -0.24
C TYR A 540 -33.45 -10.23 0.68
N ASP A 541 -34.56 -10.99 0.70
CA ASP A 541 -34.64 -12.30 1.33
C ASP A 541 -34.69 -13.39 0.23
N PRO A 542 -33.58 -14.14 0.01
CA PRO A 542 -33.55 -15.19 -1.01
C PRO A 542 -34.47 -16.37 -0.67
N GLN A 543 -34.73 -16.64 0.62
CA GLN A 543 -35.65 -17.70 1.02
C GLN A 543 -37.09 -17.32 0.65
N ALA A 544 -37.51 -16.09 0.96
CA ALA A 544 -38.84 -15.59 0.58
C ALA A 544 -39.08 -15.58 -0.95
N LYS A 545 -38.00 -15.54 -1.73
CA LYS A 545 -38.03 -15.56 -3.21
C LYS A 545 -37.79 -16.92 -3.83
N ASN A 546 -37.67 -18.00 -3.03
CA ASN A 546 -37.31 -19.36 -3.50
C ASN A 546 -36.01 -19.40 -4.31
N LYS A 547 -35.02 -18.59 -3.91
CA LYS A 547 -33.70 -18.49 -4.54
C LYS A 547 -32.55 -18.88 -3.64
N LYS A 548 -32.81 -19.22 -2.38
CA LYS A 548 -31.75 -19.58 -1.43
C LYS A 548 -30.98 -20.82 -1.91
N ILE A 549 -29.66 -20.71 -1.95
CA ILE A 549 -28.74 -21.82 -2.31
C ILE A 549 -27.75 -22.10 -1.16
N PRO A 550 -27.14 -23.29 -1.09
CA PRO A 550 -26.02 -23.57 -0.20
C PRO A 550 -24.79 -22.69 -0.50
N VAL A 551 -24.00 -22.35 0.52
CA VAL A 551 -22.76 -21.57 0.36
C VAL A 551 -21.72 -22.30 -0.49
N LEU A 552 -21.73 -23.64 -0.49
CA LEU A 552 -20.84 -24.46 -1.31
C LEU A 552 -21.04 -24.22 -2.80
N ASP A 553 -22.27 -23.93 -3.24
CA ASP A 553 -22.58 -23.68 -4.65
C ASP A 553 -21.83 -22.44 -5.14
N TRP A 554 -21.86 -21.35 -4.35
CA TRP A 554 -21.09 -20.13 -4.63
C TRP A 554 -19.57 -20.37 -4.54
N LEU A 555 -19.10 -21.01 -3.47
CA LEU A 555 -17.66 -21.31 -3.28
C LEU A 555 -17.10 -22.19 -4.41
N SER A 556 -17.92 -23.04 -5.02
CA SER A 556 -17.55 -23.91 -6.13
C SER A 556 -17.34 -23.17 -7.45
N MET A 557 -17.84 -21.93 -7.57
CA MET A 557 -17.72 -21.12 -8.80
C MET A 557 -16.32 -20.52 -8.96
N MET A 558 -15.58 -20.34 -7.86
CA MET A 558 -14.28 -19.66 -7.86
C MET A 558 -13.13 -20.65 -7.66
N GLY A 559 -12.07 -20.56 -8.47
CA GLY A 559 -10.88 -21.41 -8.35
C GLY A 559 -10.19 -21.32 -6.98
N ARG A 560 -10.21 -20.15 -6.34
CA ARG A 560 -9.63 -19.93 -4.98
C ARG A 560 -10.30 -20.73 -3.86
N THR A 561 -11.52 -21.23 -4.06
CA THR A 561 -12.32 -21.95 -3.06
C THR A 561 -12.82 -23.30 -3.56
N LYS A 562 -12.64 -23.63 -4.84
CA LYS A 562 -13.13 -24.87 -5.48
C LYS A 562 -12.69 -26.17 -4.80
N HIS A 563 -11.54 -26.18 -4.13
CA HIS A 563 -11.06 -27.35 -3.37
C HIS A 563 -11.98 -27.72 -2.19
N LEU A 564 -12.76 -26.77 -1.65
CA LEU A 564 -13.71 -27.02 -0.57
C LEU A 564 -14.85 -27.99 -0.94
N LYS A 565 -14.95 -28.36 -2.22
CA LYS A 565 -15.85 -29.42 -2.69
C LYS A 565 -15.43 -30.82 -2.27
N GLU A 566 -14.16 -31.01 -1.91
CA GLU A 566 -13.64 -32.31 -1.51
C GLU A 566 -14.18 -32.68 -0.13
N ASP A 567 -14.55 -33.95 0.06
CA ASP A 567 -15.18 -34.45 1.29
C ASP A 567 -14.34 -34.16 2.55
N CYS A 568 -13.01 -34.10 2.40
CA CYS A 568 -12.09 -33.79 3.50
C CYS A 568 -12.27 -32.37 4.07
N TYR A 569 -12.96 -31.46 3.36
CA TYR A 569 -13.26 -30.09 3.81
C TYR A 569 -14.72 -29.90 4.23
N GLN A 570 -15.53 -30.96 4.31
CA GLN A 570 -16.95 -30.86 4.62
C GLN A 570 -17.23 -30.15 5.96
N GLU A 571 -16.40 -30.39 6.98
CA GLU A 571 -16.51 -29.70 8.28
C GLU A 571 -16.32 -28.18 8.12
N ILE A 572 -15.34 -27.76 7.33
CA ILE A 572 -15.07 -26.34 7.05
C ILE A 572 -16.24 -25.71 6.30
N VAL A 573 -16.84 -26.41 5.33
CA VAL A 573 -18.01 -25.93 4.59
C VAL A 573 -19.23 -25.81 5.50
N ASN A 574 -19.47 -26.80 6.38
CA ASN A 574 -20.55 -26.78 7.35
C ASN A 574 -20.42 -25.59 8.31
N ASP A 575 -19.20 -25.31 8.78
CA ASP A 575 -18.90 -24.12 9.61
C ASP A 575 -19.23 -22.82 8.87
N ILE A 576 -18.87 -22.72 7.59
CA ILE A 576 -19.16 -21.54 6.77
C ILE A 576 -20.67 -21.37 6.58
N GLN A 577 -21.38 -22.45 6.29
CA GLN A 577 -22.84 -22.43 6.12
C GLN A 577 -23.52 -22.00 7.42
N ALA A 578 -23.15 -22.61 8.55
CA ALA A 578 -23.72 -22.30 9.86
C ALA A 578 -23.50 -20.84 10.26
N GLU A 579 -22.29 -20.29 10.06
CA GLU A 579 -22.02 -18.88 10.37
C GLU A 579 -22.77 -17.93 9.41
N THR A 580 -22.87 -18.28 8.13
CA THR A 580 -23.61 -17.50 7.12
C THR A 580 -25.10 -17.44 7.48
N ASP A 581 -25.70 -18.59 7.78
CA ASP A 581 -27.11 -18.67 8.20
C ASP A 581 -27.35 -17.93 9.51
N ARG A 582 -26.44 -18.04 10.49
CA ARG A 582 -26.53 -17.33 11.77
C ARG A 582 -26.52 -15.81 11.58
N ARG A 583 -25.60 -15.28 10.76
CA ARG A 583 -25.52 -13.84 10.45
C ARG A 583 -26.79 -13.35 9.76
N PHE A 584 -27.28 -14.10 8.78
CA PHE A 584 -28.51 -13.76 8.08
C PHE A 584 -29.74 -13.78 8.99
N ALA A 585 -29.89 -14.81 9.84
CA ALA A 585 -30.98 -14.91 10.81
C ALA A 585 -30.96 -13.75 11.80
N ARG A 586 -29.78 -13.30 12.24
CA ARG A 586 -29.64 -12.10 13.08
C ARG A 586 -30.15 -10.85 12.35
N LEU A 587 -29.75 -10.63 11.09
CA LEU A 587 -30.23 -9.48 10.31
C LEU A 587 -31.75 -9.51 10.13
N LYS A 588 -32.33 -10.70 9.90
CA LYS A 588 -33.79 -10.87 9.82
C LYS A 588 -34.49 -10.51 11.13
N ALA A 589 -33.97 -10.97 12.27
CA ALA A 589 -34.51 -10.61 13.57
C ALA A 589 -34.43 -9.10 13.85
N ARG A 590 -33.35 -8.43 13.42
CA ARG A 590 -33.21 -6.96 13.49
C ARG A 590 -34.18 -6.21 12.59
N PHE A 591 -34.44 -6.74 11.41
CA PHE A 591 -35.46 -6.20 10.52
C PHE A 591 -36.88 -6.35 11.10
N GLU A 592 -37.17 -7.48 11.72
CA GLU A 592 -38.47 -7.78 12.35
C GLU A 592 -38.68 -7.01 13.67
N ASN A 593 -37.61 -6.55 14.33
CA ASN A 593 -37.67 -5.82 15.59
C ASN A 593 -36.79 -4.55 15.55
N PRO A 594 -37.38 -3.35 15.46
CA PRO A 594 -36.63 -2.09 15.32
C PRO A 594 -35.79 -1.71 16.55
N MET A 595 -35.93 -2.41 17.69
CA MET A 595 -35.10 -2.19 18.87
C MET A 595 -33.77 -2.95 18.84
N LEU A 596 -33.59 -3.89 17.89
CA LEU A 596 -32.39 -4.72 17.73
C LEU A 596 -31.47 -4.17 16.63
#